data_AF-A0A0C9WR37-F1
#
_entry.id   AF-A0A0C9WR37-F1
#
_cell.length_a   1.000
_cell.length_b   1.000
_cell.length_c   1.000
_cell.angle_alpha   90.00
_cell.angle_beta   90.00
_cell.angle_gamma   90.00
#
_symmetry.space_group_name_H-M   'P 1'
#
loop_
_entity.id
_entity.type
_entity.pdbx_description
1 polymer ?
#
loop_
_entity_poly.entity_id
_entity_poly.type
_entity_poly.pdbx_seq_one_letter_code
_entity_poly.pdbx_strand_id
1 'polypeptide(L)'
;MSTHGHGPSTSATSSPPPAKRRRGEPSPQDNITHTRKPPKSHPRGRPGRRGKRKPETKALKLEKYVDSGGPHRASMVIDNLTKIYHPPHYPDECIGIQINGALVRKIIQAEYPDASQPENLPAIPPTPDKILVVPTPPSVLQADPQHPPYLMLRCVSVVPPRTQALLLAAWDRVKSVSPKQYIKREQSRSATPAYHWGVWEKTQLTPYITSESSKQSVDAIAAIDELLNLVRQRIVPKAIEMTRYYLPEQWKAQERAYNRVHAWLGDELAKRPALDFKGAFFTIAVKEGGSEIVHIDWSDGRNTMTWVFAVGDWEGGEFVAPQLGIRVPIVPGHLFGVMSRTVAHFTTPITSGQRVVFTCFTDQNLWAHTDLPTTIIG
;
A
#
# COMPACT_ATOMS: atom_id res chain seq x y z
N MET A 1 20.35 -0.09 -60.97
CA MET A 1 20.15 -1.46 -61.48
C MET A 1 19.43 -2.22 -60.37
N SER A 2 18.09 -2.14 -60.28
CA SER A 2 17.08 -3.06 -60.87
C SER A 2 17.46 -4.53 -60.61
N THR A 3 16.68 -5.36 -59.90
CA THR A 3 15.24 -5.69 -60.07
C THR A 3 14.66 -6.27 -58.76
N HIS A 4 13.52 -5.78 -58.27
CA HIS A 4 12.18 -6.41 -58.31
C HIS A 4 12.08 -7.91 -57.97
N GLY A 5 11.27 -8.19 -56.93
CA GLY A 5 10.62 -9.48 -56.68
C GLY A 5 9.27 -9.23 -55.98
N HIS A 6 8.18 -9.25 -56.76
CA HIS A 6 6.80 -9.30 -56.30
C HIS A 6 6.34 -10.77 -56.23
N GLY A 7 5.47 -11.09 -55.25
CA GLY A 7 4.68 -12.32 -55.18
C GLY A 7 3.64 -12.25 -54.04
N PRO A 8 2.46 -12.91 -54.15
CA PRO A 8 1.19 -12.24 -53.87
C PRO A 8 0.37 -12.74 -52.66
N SER A 9 -0.52 -11.84 -52.21
CA SER A 9 -1.92 -12.01 -51.76
C SER A 9 -2.47 -13.42 -51.47
N THR A 10 -3.11 -13.60 -50.30
CA THR A 10 -4.57 -13.82 -50.21
C THR A 10 -5.09 -13.66 -48.78
N SER A 11 -6.18 -12.89 -48.70
CA SER A 11 -7.11 -12.68 -47.59
C SER A 11 -8.00 -13.89 -47.29
N ALA A 12 -8.28 -14.15 -46.01
CA ALA A 12 -9.47 -14.90 -45.59
C ALA A 12 -10.02 -14.32 -44.28
N THR A 13 -11.07 -13.52 -44.44
CA THR A 13 -12.01 -13.06 -43.40
C THR A 13 -12.91 -14.22 -42.98
N SER A 14 -12.90 -14.59 -41.70
CA SER A 14 -13.92 -15.46 -41.10
C SER A 14 -14.81 -14.64 -40.15
N SER A 15 -16.03 -14.37 -40.58
CA SER A 15 -17.10 -13.80 -39.76
C SER A 15 -17.61 -14.81 -38.72
N PRO A 16 -17.91 -14.40 -37.48
CA PRO A 16 -18.59 -15.26 -36.51
C PRO A 16 -20.12 -15.32 -36.75
N PRO A 17 -20.77 -16.45 -36.43
CA PRO A 17 -22.21 -16.63 -36.62
C PRO A 17 -23.07 -15.88 -35.58
N PRO A 18 -24.35 -15.62 -35.87
CA PRO A 18 -25.18 -14.68 -35.12
C PRO A 18 -25.75 -15.25 -33.82
N ALA A 19 -25.97 -14.32 -32.89
CA ALA A 19 -26.55 -14.51 -31.56
C ALA A 19 -27.97 -15.10 -31.59
N LYS A 20 -28.18 -16.18 -30.84
CA LYS A 20 -29.53 -16.70 -30.52
C LYS A 20 -30.21 -15.79 -29.49
N ARG A 21 -31.20 -15.04 -29.96
CA ARG A 21 -32.25 -14.42 -29.11
C ARG A 21 -33.00 -15.51 -28.34
N ARG A 22 -33.01 -15.43 -27.01
CA ARG A 22 -34.08 -16.06 -26.20
C ARG A 22 -34.97 -14.95 -25.64
N ARG A 23 -36.21 -14.96 -26.15
CA ARG A 23 -37.39 -14.31 -25.59
C ARG A 23 -37.72 -14.96 -24.25
N GLY A 24 -38.14 -14.14 -23.29
CA GLY A 24 -38.63 -14.57 -21.99
C GLY A 24 -39.19 -13.36 -21.26
N GLU A 25 -40.24 -12.75 -21.82
CA GLU A 25 -41.11 -11.82 -21.10
C GLU A 25 -41.92 -12.61 -20.06
N PRO A 26 -41.96 -12.17 -18.78
CA PRO A 26 -43.00 -12.59 -17.85
C PRO A 26 -44.25 -11.74 -18.02
N SER A 27 -45.39 -12.44 -18.14
CA SER A 27 -46.76 -11.93 -18.14
C SER A 27 -47.10 -11.12 -16.88
N PRO A 28 -47.93 -10.06 -16.99
CA PRO A 28 -48.43 -9.31 -15.84
C PRO A 28 -49.60 -10.06 -15.20
N GLN A 29 -49.49 -10.41 -13.92
CA GLN A 29 -50.61 -10.90 -13.12
C GLN A 29 -50.77 -10.06 -11.84
N ASP A 30 -51.96 -9.46 -11.77
CA ASP A 30 -52.80 -9.24 -10.60
C ASP A 30 -52.34 -8.24 -9.52
N ASN A 31 -52.72 -6.99 -9.78
CA ASN A 31 -53.01 -5.96 -8.79
C ASN A 31 -54.16 -6.40 -7.87
N ILE A 32 -53.83 -6.87 -6.66
CA ILE A 32 -54.78 -6.91 -5.53
C ILE A 32 -54.41 -5.76 -4.58
N THR A 33 -55.15 -4.65 -4.70
CA THR A 33 -55.13 -3.53 -3.76
C THR A 33 -55.80 -3.93 -2.44
N HIS A 34 -55.03 -4.44 -1.49
CA HIS A 34 -55.41 -4.41 -0.08
C HIS A 34 -54.97 -3.08 0.54
N THR A 35 -55.94 -2.20 0.79
CA THR A 35 -55.80 -0.98 1.60
C THR A 35 -55.53 -1.33 3.07
N ARG A 36 -54.28 -1.69 3.39
CA ARG A 36 -53.80 -1.74 4.77
C ARG A 36 -53.64 -0.31 5.29
N LYS A 37 -54.38 0.03 6.35
CA LYS A 37 -54.19 1.26 7.12
C LYS A 37 -52.70 1.39 7.49
N PRO A 38 -52.07 2.57 7.28
CA PRO A 38 -50.67 2.76 7.62
C PRO A 38 -50.47 2.53 9.13
N PRO A 39 -49.45 1.75 9.55
CA PRO A 39 -49.10 1.65 10.94
C PRO A 39 -48.76 3.05 11.46
N LYS A 40 -49.38 3.45 12.57
CA LYS A 40 -49.07 4.71 13.26
C LYS A 40 -47.57 4.75 13.51
N SER A 41 -46.86 5.54 12.70
CA SER A 41 -45.43 5.78 12.86
C SER A 41 -45.26 6.61 14.12
N HIS A 42 -45.00 5.96 15.26
CA HIS A 42 -44.45 6.69 16.40
C HIS A 42 -43.14 7.32 15.95
N PRO A 43 -42.98 8.65 16.09
CA PRO A 43 -41.72 9.31 15.77
C PRO A 43 -40.65 8.63 16.63
N ARG A 44 -39.79 7.83 15.99
CA ARG A 44 -38.61 7.27 16.65
C ARG A 44 -37.79 8.48 17.06
N GLY A 45 -37.93 8.88 18.32
CA GLY A 45 -37.16 9.95 18.93
C GLY A 45 -35.71 9.72 18.56
N ARG A 46 -35.08 10.75 17.98
CA ARG A 46 -33.68 10.68 17.55
C ARG A 46 -32.89 10.05 18.70
N PRO A 47 -32.16 8.95 18.48
CA PRO A 47 -31.39 8.32 19.55
C PRO A 47 -30.52 9.41 20.17
N GLY A 48 -30.82 9.74 21.44
CA GLY A 48 -30.14 10.81 22.16
C GLY A 48 -28.65 10.59 22.00
N ARG A 49 -27.92 11.63 21.57
CA ARG A 49 -26.46 11.58 21.45
C ARG A 49 -25.91 11.10 22.78
N ARG A 50 -25.49 9.83 22.86
CA ARG A 50 -24.80 9.30 24.03
C ARG A 50 -23.60 10.20 24.28
N GLY A 51 -23.62 10.93 25.40
CA GLY A 51 -22.51 11.79 25.79
C GLY A 51 -21.19 11.02 25.79
N LYS A 52 -20.09 11.71 25.48
CA LYS A 52 -18.75 11.11 25.57
C LYS A 52 -18.57 10.60 27.02
N ARG A 53 -18.20 9.32 27.17
CA ARG A 53 -17.92 8.74 28.50
C ARG A 53 -16.81 9.52 29.19
N LYS A 54 -16.94 9.73 30.51
CA LYS A 54 -15.91 10.34 31.35
C LYS A 54 -14.59 9.55 31.25
N PRO A 55 -13.42 10.22 31.31
CA PRO A 55 -12.10 9.56 31.27
C PRO A 55 -11.95 8.44 32.32
N GLU A 56 -12.41 8.67 33.55
CA GLU A 56 -12.35 7.67 34.65
C GLU A 56 -13.07 6.36 34.27
N THR A 57 -14.26 6.47 33.65
CA THR A 57 -15.02 5.29 33.20
C THR A 57 -14.30 4.54 32.07
N LYS A 58 -13.49 5.22 31.25
CA LYS A 58 -12.67 4.55 30.24
C LYS A 58 -11.51 3.79 30.89
N ALA A 59 -10.83 4.41 31.86
CA ALA A 59 -9.73 3.80 32.61
C ALA A 59 -10.21 2.53 33.35
N LEU A 60 -11.29 2.61 34.12
CA LEU A 60 -11.87 1.48 34.84
C LEU A 60 -12.27 0.32 33.92
N LYS A 61 -12.76 0.64 32.70
CA LYS A 61 -13.09 -0.39 31.71
C LYS A 61 -11.85 -1.04 31.10
N LEU A 62 -10.79 -0.28 30.90
CA LEU A 62 -9.52 -0.81 30.41
C LEU A 62 -8.90 -1.73 31.46
N GLU A 63 -8.86 -1.31 32.72
CA GLU A 63 -8.42 -2.12 33.85
C GLU A 63 -9.21 -3.42 33.94
N LYS A 64 -10.55 -3.36 33.97
CA LYS A 64 -11.40 -4.56 33.94
C LYS A 64 -11.14 -5.45 32.73
N TYR A 65 -10.85 -4.88 31.56
CA TYR A 65 -10.51 -5.64 30.37
C TYR A 65 -9.18 -6.37 30.55
N VAL A 66 -8.16 -5.69 31.08
CA VAL A 66 -6.85 -6.27 31.40
C VAL A 66 -6.99 -7.38 32.44
N ASP A 67 -7.63 -7.11 33.57
CA ASP A 67 -7.84 -8.07 34.67
C ASP A 67 -8.60 -9.32 34.23
N SER A 68 -9.53 -9.16 33.28
CA SER A 68 -10.28 -10.28 32.70
C SER A 68 -9.50 -11.12 31.69
N GLY A 69 -8.18 -10.90 31.54
CA GLY A 69 -7.34 -11.56 30.53
C GLY A 69 -7.64 -11.13 29.10
N GLY A 70 -8.24 -9.94 28.92
CA GLY A 70 -8.59 -9.37 27.62
C GLY A 70 -7.43 -9.36 26.62
N PRO A 71 -6.25 -8.80 26.97
CA PRO A 71 -5.08 -8.77 26.08
C PRO A 71 -4.64 -10.16 25.60
N HIS A 72 -4.60 -11.16 26.49
CA HIS A 72 -4.24 -12.53 26.12
C HIS A 72 -5.24 -13.13 25.13
N ARG A 73 -6.56 -12.97 25.37
CA ARG A 73 -7.59 -13.42 24.42
C ARG A 73 -7.50 -12.72 23.07
N ALA A 74 -7.20 -11.42 23.05
CA ALA A 74 -6.97 -10.69 21.81
C ALA A 74 -5.74 -11.21 21.06
N SER A 75 -4.65 -11.52 21.76
CA SER A 75 -3.47 -12.17 21.18
C SER A 75 -3.82 -13.52 20.56
N MET A 76 -4.51 -14.40 21.29
CA MET A 76 -4.94 -15.70 20.76
C MET A 76 -5.82 -15.56 19.51
N VAL A 77 -6.70 -14.55 19.47
CA VAL A 77 -7.50 -14.27 18.27
C VAL A 77 -6.61 -13.81 17.11
N ILE A 78 -5.61 -12.97 17.37
CA ILE A 78 -4.63 -12.57 16.34
C ILE A 78 -3.86 -13.79 15.84
N ASP A 79 -3.34 -14.63 16.73
CA ASP A 79 -2.59 -15.84 16.39
C ASP A 79 -3.44 -16.80 15.55
N ASN A 80 -4.69 -17.03 15.95
CA ASN A 80 -5.63 -17.87 15.20
C ASN A 80 -6.01 -17.30 13.82
N LEU A 81 -5.88 -15.98 13.63
CA LEU A 81 -6.14 -15.30 12.36
C LEU A 81 -4.87 -15.05 11.54
N THR A 82 -3.71 -15.43 12.08
CA THR A 82 -2.40 -15.21 11.46
C THR A 82 -1.96 -16.48 10.75
N LYS A 83 -1.76 -16.34 9.45
CA LYS A 83 -1.12 -17.34 8.62
C LYS A 83 0.36 -16.99 8.47
N ILE A 84 1.23 -17.86 8.93
CA ILE A 84 2.66 -17.74 8.72
C ILE A 84 3.02 -18.48 7.43
N TYR A 85 3.67 -17.79 6.50
CA TYR A 85 4.24 -18.39 5.30
C TYR A 85 5.75 -18.48 5.47
N HIS A 86 6.24 -19.71 5.51
CA HIS A 86 7.66 -20.00 5.51
C HIS A 86 8.10 -20.23 4.05
N PRO A 87 8.94 -19.34 3.47
CA PRO A 87 9.45 -19.58 2.14
C PRO A 87 10.27 -20.89 2.14
N PRO A 88 10.18 -21.71 1.08
CA PRO A 88 10.87 -23.01 1.02
C PRO A 88 12.39 -22.85 1.11
N HIS A 89 12.90 -21.73 0.59
CA HIS A 89 14.28 -21.30 0.69
C HIS A 89 14.29 -19.78 0.83
N TYR A 90 15.19 -19.25 1.65
CA TYR A 90 15.48 -17.82 1.69
C TYR A 90 16.94 -17.62 1.27
N PRO A 91 17.21 -16.95 0.15
CA PRO A 91 18.58 -16.64 -0.26
C PRO A 91 19.15 -15.52 0.61
N ASP A 92 20.06 -15.85 1.52
CA ASP A 92 20.81 -14.85 2.28
C ASP A 92 21.60 -13.91 1.33
N GLU A 93 21.91 -14.38 0.12
CA GLU A 93 22.58 -13.63 -0.96
C GLU A 93 21.78 -12.39 -1.38
N CYS A 94 20.45 -12.41 -1.25
CA CYS A 94 19.61 -11.27 -1.64
C CYS A 94 19.72 -10.07 -0.69
N ILE A 95 20.12 -10.30 0.57
CA ILE A 95 20.33 -9.23 1.57
C ILE A 95 21.55 -8.37 1.22
N GLY A 96 22.51 -8.96 0.50
CA GLY A 96 23.73 -8.29 0.07
C GLY A 96 23.61 -7.54 -1.25
N ILE A 97 22.48 -7.61 -1.97
CA ILE A 97 22.38 -7.01 -3.31
C ILE A 97 22.44 -5.48 -3.22
N GLN A 98 23.52 -4.90 -3.77
CA GLN A 98 23.72 -3.46 -3.82
C GLN A 98 23.47 -2.88 -5.24
N ILE A 99 22.58 -1.88 -5.30
CA ILE A 99 22.51 -0.72 -6.22
C ILE A 99 22.41 -0.90 -7.75
N ASN A 100 21.78 -1.96 -8.27
CA ASN A 100 21.34 -1.85 -9.67
C ASN A 100 20.12 -2.73 -9.96
N GLY A 101 19.01 -2.12 -10.39
CA GLY A 101 17.83 -2.88 -10.83
C GLY A 101 18.15 -3.87 -11.96
N ALA A 102 19.13 -3.59 -12.82
CA ALA A 102 19.61 -4.53 -13.82
C ALA A 102 20.35 -5.73 -13.19
N LEU A 103 21.15 -5.50 -12.14
CA LEU A 103 21.82 -6.57 -11.41
C LEU A 103 20.81 -7.43 -10.65
N VAL A 104 19.85 -6.80 -9.96
CA VAL A 104 18.75 -7.49 -9.28
C VAL A 104 18.03 -8.40 -10.27
N ARG A 105 17.65 -7.89 -11.45
CA ARG A 105 17.02 -8.70 -12.50
C ARG A 105 17.88 -9.87 -12.95
N LYS A 106 19.17 -9.64 -13.18
CA LYS A 106 20.10 -10.69 -13.61
C LYS A 106 20.20 -11.81 -12.57
N ILE A 107 20.31 -11.45 -11.28
CA ILE A 107 20.35 -12.40 -10.16
C ILE A 107 19.03 -13.16 -10.08
N ILE A 108 17.90 -12.45 -10.06
CA ILE A 108 16.58 -13.07 -9.97
C ILE A 108 16.33 -14.01 -11.16
N GLN A 109 16.72 -13.64 -12.37
CA GLN A 109 16.55 -14.49 -13.54
C GLN A 109 17.45 -15.74 -13.50
N ALA A 110 18.66 -15.63 -12.95
CA ALA A 110 19.59 -16.75 -12.86
C ALA A 110 19.20 -17.75 -11.75
N GLU A 111 18.85 -17.24 -10.57
CA GLU A 111 18.58 -18.05 -9.37
C GLU A 111 17.11 -18.50 -9.27
N TYR A 112 16.19 -17.73 -9.87
CA TYR A 112 14.74 -17.96 -9.81
C TYR A 112 14.13 -17.95 -11.21
N PRO A 113 14.48 -18.91 -12.09
CA PRO A 113 14.01 -18.91 -13.48
C PRO A 113 12.47 -18.95 -13.59
N ASP A 114 11.80 -19.61 -12.63
CA ASP A 114 10.33 -19.65 -12.55
C ASP A 114 9.70 -18.26 -12.33
N ALA A 115 10.46 -17.29 -11.80
CA ALA A 115 9.98 -15.93 -11.62
C ALA A 115 9.74 -15.17 -12.94
N SER A 116 10.28 -15.67 -14.05
CA SER A 116 9.98 -15.15 -15.38
C SER A 116 8.54 -15.47 -15.82
N GLN A 117 7.91 -16.47 -15.19
CA GLN A 117 6.53 -16.89 -15.38
C GLN A 117 5.82 -16.84 -14.02
N PRO A 118 5.40 -15.66 -13.54
CA PRO A 118 4.82 -15.50 -12.21
C PRO A 118 3.65 -16.46 -11.96
N GLU A 119 2.90 -16.86 -12.98
CA GLU A 119 1.86 -17.89 -12.94
C GLU A 119 2.29 -19.23 -12.33
N ASN A 120 3.58 -19.59 -12.42
CA ASN A 120 4.13 -20.82 -11.86
C ASN A 120 4.38 -20.71 -10.35
N LEU A 121 4.48 -19.49 -9.81
CA LEU A 121 4.71 -19.30 -8.38
C LEU A 121 3.42 -19.55 -7.59
N PRO A 122 3.49 -20.22 -6.43
CA PRO A 122 2.37 -20.36 -5.51
C PRO A 122 1.69 -19.02 -5.20
N ALA A 123 0.40 -18.94 -5.49
CA ALA A 123 -0.43 -17.80 -5.10
C ALA A 123 -0.94 -18.00 -3.68
N ILE A 124 -0.58 -17.09 -2.78
CA ILE A 124 -1.23 -17.03 -1.47
C ILE A 124 -2.68 -16.64 -1.73
N PRO A 125 -3.66 -17.45 -1.32
CA PRO A 125 -5.03 -17.15 -1.63
C PRO A 125 -5.44 -15.81 -0.98
N PRO A 126 -6.43 -15.11 -1.57
CA PRO A 126 -7.15 -14.04 -0.90
C PRO A 126 -8.09 -14.68 0.15
N THR A 127 -7.55 -15.49 1.06
CA THR A 127 -8.31 -16.21 2.09
C THR A 127 -8.92 -15.28 3.14
N PRO A 128 -9.88 -15.78 3.96
CA PRO A 128 -10.42 -15.07 5.13
C PRO A 128 -9.41 -14.85 6.27
N ASP A 129 -8.20 -15.41 6.20
CA ASP A 129 -7.15 -15.18 7.18
C ASP A 129 -6.83 -13.70 7.22
N LYS A 130 -7.00 -13.07 8.39
CA LYS A 130 -6.89 -11.62 8.47
C LYS A 130 -5.46 -11.12 8.35
N ILE A 131 -4.47 -11.97 8.65
CA ILE A 131 -3.06 -11.57 8.68
C ILE A 131 -2.21 -12.65 8.00
N LEU A 132 -1.39 -12.25 7.03
CA LEU A 132 -0.28 -13.06 6.51
C LEU A 132 1.02 -12.49 7.06
N VAL A 133 1.92 -13.35 7.51
CA VAL A 133 3.26 -12.99 7.95
C VAL A 133 4.29 -13.82 7.20
N VAL A 134 5.31 -13.15 6.67
CA VAL A 134 6.52 -13.82 6.17
C VAL A 134 7.68 -13.42 7.08
N PRO A 135 8.16 -14.33 7.96
CA PRO A 135 9.19 -14.01 8.93
C PRO A 135 10.55 -13.81 8.25
N THR A 136 11.36 -12.95 8.83
CA THR A 136 12.78 -12.86 8.52
C THR A 136 13.48 -14.12 9.00
N PRO A 137 14.37 -14.74 8.21
CA PRO A 137 15.08 -15.93 8.64
C PRO A 137 15.95 -15.68 9.87
N PRO A 138 16.13 -16.68 10.74
CA PRO A 138 16.97 -16.54 11.93
C PRO A 138 18.43 -16.16 11.63
N SER A 139 19.02 -16.64 10.53
CA SER A 139 20.39 -16.30 10.10
C SER A 139 20.58 -14.80 9.93
N VAL A 140 19.59 -14.14 9.34
CA VAL A 140 19.57 -12.70 9.09
C VAL A 140 19.49 -11.93 10.39
N LEU A 141 18.60 -12.34 11.31
CA LEU A 141 18.45 -11.69 12.61
C LEU A 141 19.68 -11.89 13.50
N GLN A 142 20.39 -13.01 13.35
CA GLN A 142 21.68 -13.24 14.02
C GLN A 142 22.78 -12.31 13.47
N ALA A 143 22.80 -12.10 12.15
CA ALA A 143 23.78 -11.23 11.49
C ALA A 143 23.48 -9.73 11.69
N ASP A 144 22.21 -9.34 11.72
CA ASP A 144 21.73 -7.98 11.97
C ASP A 144 20.54 -8.01 12.95
N PRO A 145 20.81 -7.87 14.27
CA PRO A 145 19.76 -7.83 15.29
C PRO A 145 18.81 -6.64 15.17
N GLN A 146 19.14 -5.62 14.38
CA GLN A 146 18.27 -4.47 14.11
C GLN A 146 17.36 -4.72 12.90
N HIS A 147 17.54 -5.83 12.17
CA HIS A 147 16.68 -6.19 11.06
C HIS A 147 15.27 -6.51 11.57
N PRO A 148 14.21 -5.99 10.92
CA PRO A 148 12.83 -6.33 11.26
C PRO A 148 12.59 -7.85 11.29
N PRO A 149 11.74 -8.35 12.21
CA PRO A 149 11.43 -9.78 12.33
C PRO A 149 10.58 -10.32 11.17
N TYR A 150 10.09 -9.44 10.28
CA TYR A 150 9.22 -9.80 9.17
C TYR A 150 9.73 -9.17 7.87
N LEU A 151 9.73 -9.95 6.80
CA LEU A 151 9.99 -9.48 5.44
C LEU A 151 8.73 -8.89 4.80
N MET A 152 7.57 -9.49 5.10
CA MET A 152 6.27 -9.06 4.61
C MET A 152 5.17 -9.29 5.66
N LEU A 153 4.17 -8.41 5.62
CA LEU A 153 2.95 -8.46 6.42
C LEU A 153 1.77 -8.14 5.51
N ARG A 154 0.66 -8.88 5.58
CA ARG A 154 -0.59 -8.52 4.89
C ARG A 154 -1.73 -8.50 5.88
N CYS A 155 -2.24 -7.32 6.20
CA CYS A 155 -3.39 -7.16 7.07
C CYS A 155 -4.65 -6.91 6.22
N VAL A 156 -5.66 -7.76 6.37
CA VAL A 156 -6.92 -7.75 5.62
C VAL A 156 -7.97 -6.90 6.34
N SER A 157 -8.86 -6.27 5.58
CA SER A 157 -9.95 -5.43 6.10
C SER A 157 -9.49 -4.24 6.96
N VAL A 158 -8.28 -3.72 6.72
CA VAL A 158 -7.76 -2.54 7.42
C VAL A 158 -8.36 -1.26 6.88
N VAL A 159 -8.59 -1.18 5.57
CA VAL A 159 -9.16 0.00 4.91
C VAL A 159 -10.64 -0.25 4.59
N PRO A 160 -11.60 0.39 5.27
CA PRO A 160 -13.02 0.13 5.03
C PRO A 160 -13.47 0.55 3.61
N PRO A 161 -14.48 -0.11 3.01
CA PRO A 161 -14.95 0.22 1.64
C PRO A 161 -15.29 1.70 1.43
N ARG A 162 -15.91 2.34 2.44
CA ARG A 162 -16.20 3.79 2.38
C ARG A 162 -14.92 4.63 2.27
N THR A 163 -13.86 4.26 2.99
CA THR A 163 -12.57 4.95 2.90
C THR A 163 -11.93 4.73 1.53
N GLN A 164 -12.03 3.52 0.98
CA GLN A 164 -11.52 3.21 -0.36
C GLN A 164 -12.21 4.07 -1.43
N ALA A 165 -13.54 4.18 -1.39
CA ALA A 165 -14.30 5.01 -2.31
C ALA A 165 -13.94 6.51 -2.22
N LEU A 166 -13.72 7.03 -1.00
CA LEU A 166 -13.29 8.41 -0.80
C LEU A 166 -11.88 8.67 -1.36
N LEU A 167 -10.95 7.73 -1.14
CA LEU A 167 -9.59 7.82 -1.67
C LEU A 167 -9.58 7.78 -3.20
N LEU A 168 -10.40 6.90 -3.79
CA LEU A 168 -10.52 6.80 -5.25
C LEU A 168 -11.08 8.09 -5.85
N ALA A 169 -12.17 8.63 -5.29
CA ALA A 169 -12.74 9.89 -5.76
C ALA A 169 -11.77 11.08 -5.61
N ALA A 170 -11.02 11.15 -4.50
CA ALA A 170 -10.00 12.18 -4.31
C ALA A 170 -8.84 12.02 -5.30
N TRP A 171 -8.44 10.79 -5.61
CA TRP A 171 -7.45 10.53 -6.65
C TRP A 171 -7.93 10.95 -8.04
N ASP A 172 -9.17 10.67 -8.41
CA ASP A 172 -9.73 11.11 -9.69
C ASP A 172 -9.74 12.63 -9.81
N ARG A 173 -9.98 13.35 -8.70
CA ARG A 173 -9.84 14.81 -8.64
C ARG A 173 -8.39 15.27 -8.84
N VAL A 174 -7.42 14.57 -8.27
CA VAL A 174 -6.00 14.87 -8.52
C VAL A 174 -5.67 14.68 -10.00
N LYS A 175 -6.16 13.62 -10.64
CA LYS A 175 -5.95 13.41 -12.08
C LYS A 175 -6.58 14.52 -12.91
N SER A 176 -7.78 15.00 -12.56
CA SER A 176 -8.47 16.03 -13.35
C SER A 176 -7.75 17.37 -13.40
N VAL A 177 -6.86 17.65 -12.42
CA VAL A 177 -6.07 18.88 -12.37
C VAL A 177 -4.63 18.70 -12.90
N SER A 178 -4.27 17.49 -13.35
CA SER A 178 -3.00 17.17 -14.03
C SER A 178 -1.76 17.75 -13.33
N PRO A 179 -1.46 17.33 -12.09
CA PRO A 179 -0.30 17.83 -11.36
C PRO A 179 0.99 17.58 -12.15
N LYS A 180 1.93 18.51 -12.00
CA LYS A 180 3.25 18.41 -12.64
C LYS A 180 4.02 17.25 -12.04
N GLN A 181 4.63 16.46 -12.89
CA GLN A 181 5.58 15.46 -12.47
C GLN A 181 7.01 15.99 -12.64
N TYR A 182 7.78 15.98 -11.56
CA TYR A 182 9.15 16.52 -11.55
C TYR A 182 10.20 15.41 -11.58
N ILE A 183 9.86 14.24 -11.04
CA ILE A 183 10.76 13.10 -11.02
C ILE A 183 10.65 12.43 -12.38
N LYS A 184 11.79 12.37 -13.10
CA LYS A 184 11.85 11.70 -14.40
C LYS A 184 11.40 10.25 -14.23
N ARG A 185 10.62 9.78 -15.19
CA ARG A 185 10.17 8.39 -15.25
C ARG A 185 11.37 7.45 -15.16
N GLU A 186 11.42 6.65 -14.11
CA GLU A 186 12.36 5.54 -14.03
C GLU A 186 11.90 4.45 -15.00
N GLN A 187 12.54 4.38 -16.17
CA GLN A 187 12.28 3.33 -17.18
C GLN A 187 12.53 1.92 -16.64
N SER A 188 13.20 1.79 -15.48
CA SER A 188 13.58 0.54 -14.85
C SER A 188 12.48 -0.13 -14.01
N ARG A 189 11.33 0.52 -13.77
CA ARG A 189 10.30 0.00 -12.84
C ARG A 189 8.90 -0.21 -13.43
N SER A 190 8.42 0.70 -14.29
CA SER A 190 7.05 0.64 -14.81
C SER A 190 6.81 1.49 -16.06
N ALA A 191 5.72 1.17 -16.76
CA ALA A 191 5.17 1.99 -17.82
C ALA A 191 4.57 3.31 -17.30
N THR A 192 4.04 3.32 -16.08
CA THR A 192 3.35 4.49 -15.52
C THR A 192 4.20 5.19 -14.47
N PRO A 193 4.26 6.53 -14.51
CA PRO A 193 4.92 7.30 -13.47
C PRO A 193 4.17 7.29 -12.13
N ALA A 194 4.89 7.49 -11.03
CA ALA A 194 4.32 7.78 -9.72
C ALA A 194 4.64 9.22 -9.28
N TYR A 195 3.68 9.82 -8.58
CA TYR A 195 3.90 11.06 -7.84
C TYR A 195 4.40 10.73 -6.44
N HIS A 196 5.37 11.49 -5.95
CA HIS A 196 6.00 11.35 -4.65
C HIS A 196 5.70 12.59 -3.82
N TRP A 197 4.82 12.45 -2.84
CA TRP A 197 4.41 13.55 -1.97
C TRP A 197 4.85 13.34 -0.53
N GLY A 198 5.18 14.44 0.15
CA GLY A 198 5.70 14.42 1.51
C GLY A 198 7.14 14.92 1.59
N VAL A 199 7.89 14.34 2.52
CA VAL A 199 9.24 14.74 2.94
C VAL A 199 10.28 13.69 2.54
N TRP A 200 11.38 14.14 1.96
CA TRP A 200 12.52 13.33 1.55
C TRP A 200 13.84 13.91 2.07
N GLU A 201 14.85 13.05 2.15
CA GLU A 201 16.25 13.42 2.39
C GLU A 201 17.18 12.77 1.34
N LYS A 202 16.63 12.36 0.19
CA LYS A 202 17.37 11.58 -0.81
C LYS A 202 18.57 12.31 -1.43
N THR A 203 18.46 13.60 -1.69
CA THR A 203 19.48 14.38 -2.42
C THR A 203 20.18 15.45 -1.59
N GLN A 204 19.86 15.54 -0.29
CA GLN A 204 20.37 16.56 0.63
C GLN A 204 20.58 15.93 2.01
N LEU A 205 21.39 16.54 2.88
CA LEU A 205 21.62 16.07 4.26
C LEU A 205 20.56 16.57 5.26
N THR A 206 19.51 17.19 4.74
CA THR A 206 18.42 17.75 5.52
C THR A 206 17.08 17.39 4.88
N PRO A 207 16.04 17.10 5.67
CA PRO A 207 14.71 16.84 5.16
C PRO A 207 14.19 18.04 4.38
N TYR A 208 13.55 17.77 3.25
CA TYR A 208 12.88 18.78 2.45
C TYR A 208 11.53 18.27 1.95
N ILE A 209 10.59 19.20 1.78
CA ILE A 209 9.31 18.90 1.10
C ILE A 209 9.60 18.69 -0.38
N THR A 210 9.18 17.55 -0.91
CA THR A 210 9.38 17.19 -2.33
C THR A 210 8.83 18.26 -3.28
N SER A 211 9.52 18.46 -4.42
CA SER A 211 9.04 19.42 -5.42
C SER A 211 7.67 19.04 -5.99
N GLU A 212 7.34 17.75 -6.05
CA GLU A 212 6.00 17.29 -6.47
C GLU A 212 4.91 17.64 -5.47
N SER A 213 5.26 17.89 -4.19
CA SER A 213 4.33 18.42 -3.20
C SER A 213 4.19 19.95 -3.32
N SER A 214 5.28 20.68 -3.50
CA SER A 214 5.32 22.15 -3.32
C SER A 214 5.21 22.97 -4.62
N LYS A 215 5.76 22.48 -5.73
CA LYS A 215 5.85 23.23 -7.00
C LYS A 215 4.66 22.94 -7.93
N GLN A 216 3.45 23.07 -7.41
CA GLN A 216 2.22 22.74 -8.13
C GLN A 216 1.35 23.97 -8.37
N SER A 217 0.34 23.86 -9.23
CA SER A 217 -0.72 24.87 -9.30
C SER A 217 -1.54 24.88 -8.01
N VAL A 218 -2.22 25.99 -7.71
CA VAL A 218 -3.07 26.10 -6.50
C VAL A 218 -4.13 24.99 -6.47
N ASP A 219 -4.77 24.71 -7.61
CA ASP A 219 -5.78 23.65 -7.72
C ASP A 219 -5.19 22.25 -7.52
N ALA A 220 -3.98 22.00 -8.04
CA ALA A 220 -3.27 20.75 -7.83
C ALA A 220 -2.87 20.58 -6.36
N ILE A 221 -2.36 21.63 -5.71
CA ILE A 221 -2.08 21.60 -4.26
C ILE A 221 -3.33 21.25 -3.47
N ALA A 222 -4.47 21.88 -3.78
CA ALA A 222 -5.72 21.63 -3.07
C ALA A 222 -6.22 20.19 -3.25
N ALA A 223 -6.16 19.64 -4.47
CA ALA A 223 -6.56 18.26 -4.74
C ALA A 223 -5.62 17.25 -4.06
N ILE A 224 -4.30 17.49 -4.11
CA ILE A 224 -3.30 16.67 -3.42
C ILE A 224 -3.55 16.70 -1.91
N ASP A 225 -3.76 17.88 -1.32
CA ASP A 225 -3.99 18.02 0.12
C ASP A 225 -5.30 17.36 0.56
N GLU A 226 -6.35 17.35 -0.27
CA GLU A 226 -7.58 16.60 0.01
C GLU A 226 -7.30 15.09 0.09
N LEU A 227 -6.61 14.52 -0.91
CA LEU A 227 -6.24 13.11 -0.93
C LEU A 227 -5.34 12.74 0.26
N LEU A 228 -4.29 13.51 0.51
CA LEU A 228 -3.34 13.24 1.59
C LEU A 228 -3.98 13.41 2.97
N ASN A 229 -4.94 14.33 3.13
CA ASN A 229 -5.71 14.43 4.37
C ASN A 229 -6.55 13.16 4.63
N LEU A 230 -7.12 12.53 3.60
CA LEU A 230 -7.82 11.25 3.77
C LEU A 230 -6.85 10.15 4.20
N VAL A 231 -5.66 10.06 3.58
CA VAL A 231 -4.59 9.14 3.98
C VAL A 231 -4.20 9.39 5.45
N ARG A 232 -3.92 10.63 5.81
CA ARG A 232 -3.55 11.05 7.16
C ARG A 232 -4.61 10.72 8.21
N GLN A 233 -5.89 10.88 7.89
CA GLN A 233 -6.97 10.63 8.85
C GLN A 233 -7.36 9.15 8.97
N ARG A 234 -7.18 8.37 7.90
CA ARG A 234 -7.76 7.02 7.79
C ARG A 234 -6.72 5.90 7.72
N ILE A 235 -5.57 6.15 7.12
CA ILE A 235 -4.52 5.16 6.89
C ILE A 235 -3.39 5.31 7.90
N VAL A 236 -2.89 6.53 8.12
CA VAL A 236 -1.79 6.79 9.06
C VAL A 236 -2.03 6.20 10.46
N PRO A 237 -3.20 6.35 11.10
CA PRO A 237 -3.44 5.72 12.41
C PRO A 237 -3.33 4.19 12.38
N LYS A 238 -3.69 3.56 11.26
CA LYS A 238 -3.59 2.11 11.06
C LYS A 238 -2.17 1.66 10.79
N ALA A 239 -1.41 2.39 9.98
CA ALA A 239 0.01 2.14 9.79
C ALA A 239 0.78 2.27 11.11
N ILE A 240 0.48 3.28 11.94
CA ILE A 240 1.07 3.44 13.29
C ILE A 240 0.70 2.25 14.18
N GLU A 241 -0.58 1.87 14.23
CA GLU A 241 -1.04 0.72 15.03
C GLU A 241 -0.30 -0.56 14.65
N MET A 242 -0.20 -0.86 13.34
CA MET A 242 0.51 -2.03 12.84
C MET A 242 2.02 -1.96 13.09
N THR A 243 2.65 -0.80 12.88
CA THR A 243 4.09 -0.63 13.12
C THR A 243 4.41 -0.77 14.61
N ARG A 244 3.61 -0.18 15.51
CA ARG A 244 3.80 -0.34 16.95
C ARG A 244 3.69 -1.80 17.41
N TYR A 245 2.74 -2.53 16.83
CA TYR A 245 2.49 -3.91 17.23
C TYR A 245 3.52 -4.88 16.66
N TYR A 246 3.77 -4.84 15.35
CA TYR A 246 4.66 -5.80 14.68
C TYR A 246 6.13 -5.36 14.66
N LEU A 247 6.42 -4.07 14.76
CA LEU A 247 7.73 -3.48 14.48
C LEU A 247 8.10 -2.40 15.53
N PRO A 248 8.06 -2.71 16.83
CA PRO A 248 8.18 -1.70 17.90
C PRO A 248 9.52 -0.93 17.86
N GLU A 249 10.64 -1.59 17.53
CA GLU A 249 11.93 -0.89 17.39
C GLU A 249 11.94 0.06 16.19
N GLN A 250 11.32 -0.34 15.06
CA GLN A 250 11.15 0.55 13.92
C GLN A 250 10.28 1.75 14.31
N TRP A 251 9.22 1.56 15.10
CA TRP A 251 8.39 2.65 15.57
C TRP A 251 9.17 3.67 16.42
N LYS A 252 10.02 3.21 17.35
CA LYS A 252 10.88 4.11 18.14
C LYS A 252 11.80 4.94 17.24
N ALA A 253 12.38 4.34 16.22
CA ALA A 253 13.23 5.06 15.26
C ALA A 253 12.42 6.04 14.40
N GLN A 254 11.21 5.65 13.95
CA GLN A 254 10.26 6.54 13.29
C GLN A 254 9.91 7.76 14.14
N GLU A 255 9.71 7.60 15.46
CA GLU A 255 9.45 8.72 16.38
C GLU A 255 10.64 9.69 16.44
N ARG A 256 11.88 9.18 16.43
CA ARG A 256 13.08 10.03 16.38
C ARG A 256 13.19 10.79 15.05
N ALA A 257 13.02 10.09 13.92
CA ALA A 257 12.95 10.72 12.60
C ALA A 257 11.85 11.80 12.55
N TYR A 258 10.69 11.54 13.14
CA TYR A 258 9.57 12.47 13.15
C TYR A 258 9.91 13.75 13.90
N ASN A 259 10.49 13.63 15.09
CA ASN A 259 10.96 14.78 15.87
C ASN A 259 12.01 15.58 15.10
N ARG A 260 12.94 14.89 14.43
CA ARG A 260 13.96 15.52 13.59
C ARG A 260 13.31 16.28 12.43
N VAL A 261 12.40 15.66 11.67
CA VAL A 261 11.68 16.34 10.59
C VAL A 261 10.94 17.58 11.09
N HIS A 262 10.29 17.49 12.26
CA HIS A 262 9.61 18.64 12.85
C HIS A 262 10.53 19.76 13.32
N ALA A 263 11.75 19.43 13.78
CA ALA A 263 12.75 20.45 14.09
C ALA A 263 13.18 21.24 12.85
N TRP A 264 13.14 20.63 11.66
CA TRP A 264 13.57 21.22 10.40
C TRP A 264 12.45 21.90 9.61
N LEU A 265 11.28 21.26 9.56
CA LEU A 265 10.16 21.62 8.66
C LEU A 265 8.87 21.89 9.43
N GLY A 266 8.94 22.11 10.74
CA GLY A 266 7.77 22.24 11.61
C GLY A 266 6.81 23.33 11.14
N ASP A 267 7.34 24.49 10.76
CA ASP A 267 6.55 25.65 10.30
C ASP A 267 5.92 25.39 8.92
N GLU A 268 6.65 24.76 8.00
CA GLU A 268 6.16 24.39 6.68
C GLU A 268 5.07 23.32 6.77
N LEU A 269 5.26 22.32 7.62
CA LEU A 269 4.26 21.26 7.87
C LEU A 269 3.04 21.81 8.60
N ALA A 270 3.20 22.82 9.47
CA ALA A 270 2.07 23.52 10.08
C ALA A 270 1.21 24.27 9.03
N LYS A 271 1.85 24.84 8.01
CA LYS A 271 1.15 25.51 6.88
C LYS A 271 0.44 24.50 5.96
N ARG A 272 0.98 23.28 5.81
CA ARG A 272 0.41 22.20 4.98
C ARG A 272 0.33 20.87 5.73
N PRO A 273 -0.61 20.73 6.69
CA PRO A 273 -0.70 19.58 7.58
C PRO A 273 -1.05 18.26 6.87
N ALA A 274 -1.48 18.31 5.60
CA ALA A 274 -1.72 17.12 4.78
C ALA A 274 -0.43 16.33 4.50
N LEU A 275 0.73 16.99 4.55
CA LEU A 275 2.06 16.39 4.34
C LEU A 275 2.64 15.76 5.62
N ASP A 276 1.99 15.95 6.78
CA ASP A 276 2.43 15.41 8.07
C ASP A 276 1.74 14.07 8.36
N PHE A 277 2.45 12.98 8.06
CA PHE A 277 2.01 11.61 8.28
C PHE A 277 2.36 11.05 9.67
N LYS A 278 2.68 11.91 10.65
CA LYS A 278 2.83 11.54 12.06
C LYS A 278 3.86 10.44 12.34
N GLY A 279 4.94 10.41 11.56
CA GLY A 279 6.00 9.42 11.68
C GLY A 279 5.61 8.00 11.25
N ALA A 280 4.41 7.78 10.69
CA ALA A 280 4.09 6.47 10.12
C ALA A 280 5.00 6.13 8.92
N PHE A 281 5.30 7.16 8.15
CA PHE A 281 6.17 7.23 6.97
C PHE A 281 6.38 8.72 6.66
N PHE A 282 7.26 9.07 5.72
CA PHE A 282 7.53 10.48 5.39
C PHE A 282 7.17 10.85 3.96
N THR A 283 7.22 9.87 3.03
CA THR A 283 6.77 10.07 1.66
C THR A 283 5.78 8.98 1.26
N ILE A 284 4.86 9.37 0.38
CA ILE A 284 3.93 8.47 -0.31
C ILE A 284 4.13 8.58 -1.82
N ALA A 285 4.34 7.45 -2.47
CA ALA A 285 4.30 7.31 -3.91
C ALA A 285 2.90 6.83 -4.34
N VAL A 286 2.24 7.55 -5.26
CA VAL A 286 0.90 7.22 -5.74
C VAL A 286 0.89 7.11 -7.26
N LYS A 287 0.33 6.03 -7.80
CA LYS A 287 0.13 5.83 -9.24
C LYS A 287 -1.03 4.90 -9.58
N GLU A 288 -1.40 4.90 -10.85
CA GLU A 288 -2.26 3.88 -11.44
C GLU A 288 -1.45 2.72 -12.04
N GLY A 289 -1.95 1.50 -11.91
CA GLY A 289 -1.33 0.28 -12.42
C GLY A 289 -0.47 -0.44 -11.38
N GLY A 290 0.65 -1.03 -11.82
CA GLY A 290 1.60 -1.78 -10.99
C GLY A 290 3.04 -1.34 -11.24
N SER A 291 4.01 -2.03 -10.63
CA SER A 291 5.43 -1.94 -11.00
C SER A 291 5.84 -3.27 -11.61
N GLU A 292 5.75 -3.38 -12.94
CA GLU A 292 5.79 -4.65 -13.66
C GLU A 292 7.20 -5.22 -13.83
N ILE A 293 8.23 -4.40 -13.58
CA ILE A 293 9.63 -4.79 -13.75
C ILE A 293 10.20 -5.15 -12.38
N VAL A 294 10.88 -6.30 -12.27
CA VAL A 294 11.58 -6.72 -11.03
C VAL A 294 12.58 -5.66 -10.58
N HIS A 295 12.45 -5.23 -9.33
CA HIS A 295 13.30 -4.24 -8.67
C HIS A 295 13.31 -4.40 -7.14
N ILE A 296 14.18 -3.61 -6.51
CA ILE A 296 14.12 -3.27 -5.07
C ILE A 296 14.00 -1.75 -4.97
N ASP A 297 13.37 -1.27 -3.92
CA ASP A 297 13.28 0.16 -3.64
C ASP A 297 14.55 0.63 -2.92
N TRP A 298 15.61 0.84 -3.70
CA TRP A 298 16.93 1.19 -3.16
C TRP A 298 16.94 2.48 -2.33
N SER A 299 15.98 3.39 -2.55
CA SER A 299 15.92 4.63 -1.77
C SER A 299 15.33 4.44 -0.38
N ASP A 300 14.67 3.31 -0.09
CA ASP A 300 14.02 3.06 1.20
C ASP A 300 15.07 2.68 2.26
N GLY A 301 14.75 2.85 3.54
CA GLY A 301 15.60 2.38 4.62
C GLY A 301 15.80 0.86 4.56
N ARG A 302 17.04 0.38 4.76
CA ARG A 302 17.35 -1.06 4.73
C ARG A 302 16.52 -1.86 5.73
N ASN A 303 16.33 -1.30 6.91
CA ASN A 303 15.64 -1.92 8.04
C ASN A 303 14.25 -1.30 8.27
N THR A 304 13.62 -0.77 7.21
CA THR A 304 12.28 -0.18 7.29
C THR A 304 11.26 -0.97 6.49
N MET A 305 10.14 -1.27 7.14
CA MET A 305 8.93 -1.72 6.47
C MET A 305 8.28 -0.56 5.71
N THR A 306 8.05 -0.77 4.42
CA THR A 306 7.25 0.10 3.55
C THR A 306 5.81 -0.40 3.55
N TRP A 307 4.85 0.51 3.72
CA TRP A 307 3.43 0.19 3.77
C TRP A 307 2.76 0.47 2.43
N VAL A 308 2.08 -0.52 1.87
CA VAL A 308 1.39 -0.46 0.59
C VAL A 308 -0.10 -0.71 0.79
N PHE A 309 -0.93 0.09 0.15
CA PHE A 309 -2.36 -0.20 0.00
C PHE A 309 -2.83 0.20 -1.39
N ALA A 310 -3.95 -0.38 -1.83
CA ALA A 310 -4.53 -0.07 -3.13
C ALA A 310 -6.05 0.11 -3.02
N VAL A 311 -6.59 0.95 -3.90
CA VAL A 311 -8.03 1.23 -4.04
C VAL A 311 -8.42 1.21 -5.52
N GLY A 312 -9.71 1.03 -5.77
CA GLY A 312 -10.25 0.81 -7.11
C GLY A 312 -10.87 -0.57 -7.27
N ASP A 313 -11.18 -0.92 -8.50
CA ASP A 313 -11.75 -2.21 -8.90
C ASP A 313 -10.96 -2.70 -10.11
N TRP A 314 -10.27 -3.84 -9.97
CA TRP A 314 -9.34 -4.34 -10.98
C TRP A 314 -9.15 -5.87 -10.89
N GLU A 315 -8.59 -6.42 -11.96
CA GLU A 315 -8.14 -7.82 -12.03
C GLU A 315 -6.63 -7.91 -12.26
N GLY A 316 -6.01 -8.98 -11.77
CA GLY A 316 -4.56 -9.16 -11.74
C GLY A 316 -3.88 -8.28 -10.70
N GLY A 317 -2.63 -7.87 -10.96
CA GLY A 317 -1.92 -6.94 -10.08
C GLY A 317 -1.39 -7.55 -8.78
N GLU A 318 -1.21 -8.86 -8.73
CA GLU A 318 -0.59 -9.54 -7.60
C GLU A 318 0.84 -9.06 -7.39
N PHE A 319 1.22 -8.88 -6.13
CA PHE A 319 2.60 -8.63 -5.74
C PHE A 319 3.40 -9.93 -5.85
N VAL A 320 4.50 -9.90 -6.58
CA VAL A 320 5.36 -11.07 -6.78
C VAL A 320 6.67 -10.83 -6.05
N ALA A 321 7.08 -11.78 -5.21
CA ALA A 321 8.38 -11.81 -4.56
C ALA A 321 9.13 -13.08 -5.03
N PRO A 322 9.87 -12.99 -6.15
CA PRO A 322 10.60 -14.12 -6.75
C PRO A 322 11.44 -14.91 -5.77
N GLN A 323 12.27 -14.20 -5.00
CA GLN A 323 13.22 -14.79 -4.05
C GLN A 323 12.54 -15.49 -2.86
N LEU A 324 11.24 -15.26 -2.66
CA LEU A 324 10.44 -15.91 -1.63
C LEU A 324 9.53 -17.00 -2.21
N GLY A 325 9.55 -17.18 -3.54
CA GLY A 325 8.76 -18.15 -4.27
C GLY A 325 7.26 -17.92 -4.15
N ILE A 326 6.79 -16.67 -4.03
CA ILE A 326 5.35 -16.39 -3.83
C ILE A 326 4.78 -15.24 -4.64
N ARG A 327 3.46 -15.35 -4.84
CA ARG A 327 2.57 -14.25 -5.20
C ARG A 327 1.60 -13.94 -4.09
N VAL A 328 1.43 -12.66 -3.80
CA VAL A 328 0.55 -12.14 -2.75
C VAL A 328 -0.47 -11.21 -3.38
N PRO A 329 -1.78 -11.53 -3.34
CA PRO A 329 -2.80 -10.59 -3.78
C PRO A 329 -2.88 -9.44 -2.78
N ILE A 330 -2.68 -8.23 -3.29
CA ILE A 330 -2.95 -6.97 -2.60
C ILE A 330 -4.25 -6.47 -3.19
N VAL A 331 -5.38 -6.67 -2.51
CA VAL A 331 -6.72 -6.28 -2.99
C VAL A 331 -7.27 -5.11 -2.16
N PRO A 332 -8.37 -4.44 -2.60
CA PRO A 332 -8.94 -3.33 -1.86
C PRO A 332 -9.26 -3.71 -0.40
N GLY A 333 -8.83 -2.87 0.53
CA GLY A 333 -9.01 -3.11 1.96
C GLY A 333 -7.79 -3.67 2.69
N HIS A 334 -6.78 -4.15 1.95
CA HIS A 334 -5.52 -4.60 2.53
C HIS A 334 -4.62 -3.43 2.94
N LEU A 335 -3.83 -3.63 3.99
CA LEU A 335 -2.62 -2.88 4.28
C LEU A 335 -1.45 -3.88 4.28
N PHE A 336 -0.54 -3.74 3.32
CA PHE A 336 0.54 -4.67 3.06
C PHE A 336 1.88 -4.03 3.43
N GLY A 337 2.59 -4.59 4.41
CA GLY A 337 3.97 -4.24 4.71
C GLY A 337 4.93 -5.08 3.90
N VAL A 338 5.95 -4.47 3.31
CA VAL A 338 7.11 -5.18 2.76
C VAL A 338 8.40 -4.43 3.05
N MET A 339 9.48 -5.17 3.33
CA MET A 339 10.84 -4.62 3.30
C MET A 339 11.28 -4.44 1.85
N SER A 340 10.75 -3.40 1.18
CA SER A 340 10.87 -3.12 -0.25
C SER A 340 12.32 -2.98 -0.75
N ARG A 341 13.26 -2.64 0.14
CA ARG A 341 14.70 -2.62 -0.16
C ARG A 341 15.36 -3.99 -0.13
N THR A 342 14.83 -4.93 0.63
CA THR A 342 15.40 -6.28 0.84
C THR A 342 14.70 -7.32 -0.04
N VAL A 343 13.40 -7.17 -0.24
CA VAL A 343 12.57 -8.10 -1.02
C VAL A 343 12.50 -7.60 -2.47
N ALA A 344 13.20 -8.26 -3.40
CA ALA A 344 13.00 -8.00 -4.82
C ALA A 344 11.57 -8.35 -5.21
N HIS A 345 10.95 -7.44 -5.95
CA HIS A 345 9.53 -7.53 -6.23
C HIS A 345 9.13 -6.87 -7.54
N PHE A 346 7.95 -7.27 -7.99
CA PHE A 346 7.21 -6.64 -9.08
C PHE A 346 5.72 -6.92 -8.92
N THR A 347 4.92 -6.41 -9.85
CA THR A 347 3.49 -6.66 -9.92
C THR A 347 3.17 -7.42 -11.21
N THR A 348 2.30 -8.42 -11.16
CA THR A 348 1.73 -8.98 -12.39
C THR A 348 0.94 -7.90 -13.16
N PRO A 349 0.73 -8.06 -14.47
CA PRO A 349 -0.06 -7.11 -15.24
C PRO A 349 -1.48 -6.93 -14.68
N ILE A 350 -1.97 -5.70 -14.75
CA ILE A 350 -3.39 -5.41 -14.56
C ILE A 350 -4.12 -5.74 -15.85
N THR A 351 -5.07 -6.66 -15.80
CA THR A 351 -5.78 -7.14 -17.00
C THR A 351 -7.05 -6.36 -17.27
N SER A 352 -7.66 -5.77 -16.24
CA SER A 352 -8.86 -4.94 -16.36
C SER A 352 -9.02 -3.98 -15.16
N GLY A 353 -9.83 -2.94 -15.34
CA GLY A 353 -10.20 -2.01 -14.28
C GLY A 353 -9.17 -0.93 -13.93
N GLN A 354 -9.36 -0.31 -12.76
CA GLN A 354 -8.53 0.78 -12.24
C GLN A 354 -7.93 0.36 -10.91
N ARG A 355 -6.60 0.25 -10.86
CA ARG A 355 -5.83 0.05 -9.62
C ARG A 355 -5.05 1.30 -9.29
N VAL A 356 -5.36 1.96 -8.18
CA VAL A 356 -4.56 3.07 -7.63
C VAL A 356 -3.77 2.53 -6.44
N VAL A 357 -2.45 2.51 -6.56
CA VAL A 357 -1.55 2.00 -5.52
C VAL A 357 -0.84 3.14 -4.81
N PHE A 358 -0.77 3.02 -3.49
CA PHE A 358 -0.11 3.94 -2.58
C PHE A 358 1.01 3.19 -1.88
N THR A 359 2.24 3.66 -2.04
CA THR A 359 3.45 3.10 -1.42
C THR A 359 4.01 4.13 -0.45
N CYS A 360 3.96 3.83 0.83
CA CYS A 360 4.28 4.73 1.93
C CYS A 360 5.59 4.30 2.59
N PHE A 361 6.62 5.13 2.47
CA PHE A 361 7.99 4.74 2.82
C PHE A 361 8.75 5.87 3.53
N THR A 362 9.91 5.48 4.05
CA THR A 362 10.91 6.35 4.65
C THR A 362 12.22 6.13 3.93
N ASP A 363 12.82 7.21 3.41
CA ASP A 363 14.06 7.06 2.66
C ASP A 363 15.26 6.75 3.57
N GLN A 364 16.30 6.15 2.98
CA GLN A 364 17.47 5.68 3.70
C GLN A 364 18.21 6.79 4.45
N ASN A 365 18.32 7.99 3.88
CA ASN A 365 19.10 9.05 4.51
C ASN A 365 18.37 9.57 5.74
N LEU A 366 17.07 9.81 5.60
CA LEU A 366 16.22 10.21 6.72
C LEU A 366 16.22 9.14 7.82
N TRP A 367 16.21 7.86 7.44
CA TRP A 367 16.34 6.74 8.38
C TRP A 367 17.72 6.69 9.05
N ALA A 368 18.80 6.83 8.30
CA ALA A 368 20.16 6.77 8.84
C ALA A 368 20.45 7.90 9.83
N HIS A 369 19.74 9.02 9.70
CA HIS A 369 19.89 10.18 10.56
C HIS A 369 18.91 10.19 11.75
N THR A 370 18.18 9.11 12.03
CA THR A 370 17.29 9.02 13.21
C THR A 370 18.04 9.16 14.54
N ASP A 371 19.31 8.78 14.56
CA ASP A 371 20.12 8.69 15.78
C ASP A 371 21.14 9.81 15.91
N LEU A 372 21.20 10.73 14.93
CA LEU A 372 22.08 11.88 15.01
C LEU A 372 21.52 12.90 16.02
N PRO A 373 22.36 13.48 16.90
CA PRO A 373 21.92 14.51 17.83
C PRO A 373 21.32 15.70 17.08
N THR A 374 20.13 16.15 17.50
CA THR A 374 19.47 17.35 16.95
C THR A 374 20.32 18.62 17.14
N THR A 375 21.32 18.58 18.03
CA THR A 375 22.16 19.70 18.45
C THR A 375 23.36 20.01 17.56
N ILE A 376 23.69 19.18 16.56
CA ILE A 376 24.82 19.46 15.66
C ILE A 376 24.34 20.15 14.38
N ILE A 377 23.37 21.05 14.41
CA ILE A 377 23.01 21.78 13.19
C ILE A 377 22.54 23.20 13.51
N GLY A 378 23.51 24.11 13.53
CA GLY A 378 23.31 25.55 13.41
C GLY A 378 23.67 26.03 12.03
#